data_AF-A0A0U5AWR1-F1
#
_entry.id   AF-A0A0U5AWR1-F1
#
_cell.length_a   1.000
_cell.length_b   1.000
_cell.length_c   1.000
_cell.angle_alpha   90.00
_cell.angle_beta   90.00
_cell.angle_gamma   90.00
#
_symmetry.space_group_name_H-M   'P 1'
#
loop_
_entity.id
_entity.type
_entity.pdbx_description
1 polymer ?
#
loop_
_entity_poly.entity_id
_entity_poly.type
_entity_poly.pdbx_seq_one_letter_code
_entity_poly.pdbx_strand_id
1 'polypeptide(L)'
;MIILQPGFEAAVRSKFGVSQKELPDSEINVPFLVDRAEADIIRRVPGYAELTDPLDKLNLQGAAITYLAMMIAPSMARRLKHKVKTIDVSWEKEKVDWEAFAARLRDEYEELIGELIGYDSPLVGRIDIDPRNTI
;
A
#
# COMPACT_ATOMS: atom_id res chain seq x y z
N MET A 1 16.10 4.49 -7.16
CA MET A 1 14.88 5.26 -7.45
C MET A 1 13.81 4.69 -6.54
N ILE A 2 13.14 5.53 -5.75
CA ILE A 2 12.35 5.08 -4.60
C ILE A 2 10.88 5.39 -4.92
N ILE A 3 10.06 4.35 -5.03
CA ILE A 3 8.60 4.44 -5.21
C ILE A 3 7.98 4.97 -3.91
N LEU A 4 8.49 4.51 -2.77
CA LEU A 4 8.05 4.91 -1.44
C LEU A 4 8.54 6.32 -1.09
N GLN A 5 7.63 7.28 -1.02
CA GLN A 5 7.97 8.64 -0.60
C GLN A 5 8.15 8.73 0.93
N PRO A 6 8.96 9.67 1.44
CA PRO A 6 9.13 9.88 2.88
C PRO A 6 7.78 10.04 3.61
N GLY A 7 7.64 9.40 4.78
CA GLY A 7 6.41 9.39 5.55
C GLY A 7 5.45 8.25 5.21
N PHE A 8 5.83 7.35 4.30
CA PHE A 8 5.05 6.15 3.97
C PHE A 8 4.76 5.26 5.20
N GLU A 9 5.59 5.33 6.23
CA GLU A 9 5.44 4.58 7.47
C GLU A 9 4.12 4.94 8.19
N ALA A 10 3.68 6.20 8.08
CA ALA A 10 2.38 6.61 8.59
C ALA A 10 1.24 5.94 7.81
N ALA A 11 1.35 5.85 6.48
CA ALA A 11 0.36 5.20 5.64
C ALA A 11 0.30 3.68 5.89
N VAL A 12 1.45 3.02 6.09
CA VAL A 12 1.51 1.60 6.50
C VAL A 12 0.78 1.38 7.82
N ARG A 13 1.01 2.24 8.82
CA ARG A 13 0.31 2.17 10.12
C ARG A 13 -1.18 2.42 10.01
N SER A 14 -1.60 3.36 9.16
CA SER A 14 -3.02 3.65 8.93
C SER A 14 -3.77 2.43 8.42
N LYS A 15 -3.14 1.57 7.61
CA LYS A 15 -3.77 0.30 7.18
C LYS A 15 -4.10 -0.62 8.36
N PHE A 16 -3.24 -0.65 9.37
CA PHE A 16 -3.46 -1.47 10.57
C PHE A 16 -4.26 -0.78 11.68
N GLY A 17 -4.49 0.53 11.59
CA GLY A 17 -5.10 1.32 12.66
C GLY A 17 -4.23 1.38 13.93
N VAL A 18 -2.91 1.38 13.78
CA VAL A 18 -1.96 1.35 14.92
C VAL A 18 -1.14 2.64 15.03
N SER A 19 -0.63 2.91 16.22
CA SER A 19 0.24 4.05 16.49
C SER A 19 1.72 3.74 16.24
N GLN A 20 2.57 4.77 16.16
CA GLN A 20 4.03 4.64 16.07
C GLN A 20 4.63 3.86 17.25
N LYS A 21 3.97 3.88 18.43
CA LYS A 21 4.40 3.10 19.60
C LYS A 21 4.17 1.59 19.42
N GLU A 22 3.13 1.21 18.69
CA GLU A 22 2.77 -0.20 18.43
C GLU A 22 3.58 -0.76 17.26
N LEU A 23 3.90 0.07 16.26
CA LEU A 23 4.73 -0.30 15.11
C LEU A 23 5.75 0.82 14.83
N PRO A 24 6.95 0.79 15.41
CA PRO A 24 7.98 1.82 15.22
C PRO A 24 8.52 1.89 13.78
N ASP A 25 9.12 3.03 13.40
CA ASP A 25 9.67 3.21 12.04
C ASP A 25 10.78 2.21 11.74
N SER A 26 11.56 1.82 12.75
CA SER A 26 12.63 0.81 12.61
C SER A 26 12.10 -0.58 12.22
N GLU A 27 10.84 -0.88 12.50
CA GLU A 27 10.20 -2.15 12.15
C GLU A 27 9.59 -2.13 10.75
N ILE A 28 9.35 -0.94 10.19
CA ILE A 28 8.84 -0.74 8.82
C ILE A 28 10.01 -0.55 7.86
N ASN A 29 10.98 0.29 8.22
CA ASN A 29 12.19 0.63 7.44
C ASN A 29 13.27 -0.47 7.46
N VAL A 30 12.86 -1.74 7.58
CA VAL A 30 13.77 -2.87 7.42
C VAL A 30 14.13 -2.95 5.93
N PRO A 31 15.42 -2.92 5.54
CA PRO A 31 15.82 -2.90 4.12
C PRO A 31 15.18 -4.03 3.33
N PHE A 32 15.14 -5.24 3.89
CA PHE A 32 14.48 -6.38 3.25
C PHE A 32 13.01 -6.12 2.94
N LEU A 33 12.24 -5.44 3.80
CA LEU A 33 10.82 -5.17 3.55
C LEU A 33 10.66 -4.11 2.47
N VAL A 34 11.38 -2.98 2.61
CA VAL A 34 11.31 -1.84 1.70
C VAL A 34 11.77 -2.25 0.29
N ASP A 35 12.97 -2.80 0.19
CA ASP A 35 13.58 -3.19 -1.08
C ASP A 35 12.76 -4.28 -1.77
N ARG A 36 12.18 -5.22 -1.00
CA ARG A 36 11.34 -6.28 -1.56
C ARG A 36 10.04 -5.74 -2.13
N ALA A 37 9.38 -4.81 -1.43
CA ALA A 37 8.14 -4.21 -1.88
C ALA A 37 8.34 -3.44 -3.19
N GLU A 38 9.39 -2.63 -3.27
CA GLU A 38 9.71 -1.91 -4.50
C GLU A 38 10.10 -2.86 -5.64
N ALA A 39 10.94 -3.86 -5.36
CA ALA A 39 11.35 -4.83 -6.37
C ALA A 39 10.17 -5.62 -6.96
N ASP A 40 9.14 -5.95 -6.16
CA ASP A 40 7.97 -6.64 -6.68
C ASP A 40 7.17 -5.76 -7.64
N ILE A 41 6.99 -4.48 -7.32
CA ILE A 41 6.26 -3.54 -8.18
C ILE A 41 7.02 -3.29 -9.49
N ILE A 42 8.33 -3.05 -9.42
CA ILE A 42 9.17 -2.87 -10.60
C ILE A 42 9.08 -4.08 -11.53
N ARG A 43 9.02 -5.28 -10.96
CA ARG A 43 8.88 -6.53 -11.71
C ARG A 43 7.49 -6.67 -12.35
N ARG A 44 6.44 -6.15 -11.71
CA ARG A 44 5.04 -6.28 -12.14
C ARG A 44 4.61 -5.20 -13.12
N VAL A 45 5.16 -3.99 -12.99
CA VAL A 45 4.85 -2.82 -13.83
C VAL A 45 6.13 -2.43 -14.59
N PRO A 46 6.47 -3.12 -15.69
CA PRO A 46 7.59 -2.71 -16.52
C PRO A 46 7.30 -1.31 -17.08
N GLY A 47 8.30 -0.42 -17.05
CA GLY A 47 8.11 0.97 -17.47
C GLY A 47 7.50 1.90 -16.43
N TYR A 48 7.36 1.47 -15.16
CA TYR A 48 6.84 2.32 -14.07
C TYR A 48 7.52 3.70 -13.95
N ALA A 49 8.79 3.82 -14.36
CA ALA A 49 9.56 5.06 -14.33
C ALA A 49 9.13 6.09 -15.39
N GLU A 50 8.44 5.65 -16.44
CA GLU A 50 7.92 6.49 -17.52
C GLU A 50 6.53 7.04 -17.20
N LEU A 51 5.89 6.55 -16.13
CA LEU A 51 4.57 7.00 -15.69
C LEU A 51 4.66 8.44 -15.18
N THR A 52 4.04 9.35 -15.92
CA THR A 52 3.99 10.78 -15.57
C THR A 52 2.71 11.18 -14.85
N ASP A 53 1.64 10.40 -15.01
CA ASP A 53 0.34 10.71 -14.42
C ASP A 53 0.40 10.70 -12.88
N PRO A 54 -0.16 11.74 -12.21
CA PRO A 54 -0.19 11.78 -10.76
C PRO A 54 -0.93 10.60 -10.12
N LEU A 55 -2.03 10.13 -10.72
CA LEU A 55 -2.82 9.01 -10.22
C LEU A 55 -2.01 7.71 -10.30
N ASP A 56 -1.30 7.49 -11.40
CA ASP A 56 -0.44 6.31 -11.56
C ASP A 56 0.67 6.27 -10.50
N LYS A 57 1.26 7.42 -10.18
CA LYS A 57 2.26 7.53 -9.11
C LYS A 57 1.68 7.25 -7.74
N LEU A 58 0.45 7.71 -7.48
CA LEU A 58 -0.27 7.39 -6.25
C LEU A 58 -0.59 5.91 -6.17
N ASN A 59 -0.98 5.28 -7.28
CA ASN A 59 -1.26 3.85 -7.35
C ASN A 59 0.00 3.01 -7.14
N LEU A 60 1.15 3.40 -7.71
CA LEU A 60 2.45 2.76 -7.45
C LEU A 60 2.82 2.83 -5.97
N GLN A 61 2.73 4.02 -5.37
CA GLN A 61 3.06 4.21 -3.97
C GLN A 61 2.08 3.45 -3.06
N GLY A 62 0.78 3.48 -3.39
CA GLY A 62 -0.27 2.74 -2.70
C GLY A 62 0.01 1.24 -2.73
N ALA A 63 0.33 0.70 -3.91
CA ALA A 63 0.68 -0.72 -4.07
C ALA A 63 1.89 -1.09 -3.21
N ALA A 64 2.92 -0.22 -3.13
CA ALA A 64 4.12 -0.48 -2.34
C ALA A 64 3.80 -0.54 -0.83
N ILE A 65 2.98 0.40 -0.36
CA ILE A 65 2.52 0.47 1.02
C ILE A 65 1.65 -0.74 1.35
N THR A 66 0.73 -1.14 0.47
CA THR A 66 -0.14 -2.30 0.65
C THR A 66 0.66 -3.60 0.70
N TYR A 67 1.66 -3.76 -0.18
CA TYR A 67 2.54 -4.92 -0.19
C TYR A 67 3.38 -5.00 1.10
N LEU A 68 3.92 -3.88 1.57
CA LEU A 68 4.59 -3.80 2.87
C LEU A 68 3.68 -4.22 4.02
N ALA A 69 2.46 -3.68 4.06
CA ALA A 69 1.48 -4.04 5.08
C ALA A 69 1.13 -5.53 5.02
N MET A 70 1.01 -6.13 3.83
CA MET A 70 0.76 -7.56 3.68
C MET A 70 1.91 -8.39 4.30
N MET A 71 3.16 -7.99 4.11
CA MET A 71 4.32 -8.69 4.70
C MET A 71 4.38 -8.53 6.23
N ILE A 72 3.96 -7.37 6.76
CA ILE A 72 3.99 -7.09 8.20
C ILE A 72 2.83 -7.78 8.94
N ALA A 73 1.66 -7.94 8.29
CA ALA A 73 0.42 -8.43 8.90
C ALA A 73 0.57 -9.74 9.72
N PRO A 74 1.27 -10.80 9.26
CA PRO A 74 1.45 -12.03 10.05
C PRO A 74 2.19 -11.81 11.37
N SER A 75 3.08 -10.80 11.43
CA SER A 75 3.81 -10.47 12.65
C SER A 75 2.99 -9.66 13.65
N MET A 76 1.91 -9.00 13.20
CA MET A 76 1.08 -8.13 14.04
C MET A 76 0.37 -8.87 15.17
N ALA A 77 0.04 -10.16 14.95
CA ALA A 77 -0.51 -11.04 15.98
C ALA A 77 0.35 -11.11 17.25
N ARG A 78 1.68 -10.99 17.10
CA ARG A 78 2.63 -11.03 18.23
C ARG A 78 2.90 -9.64 18.81
N ARG A 79 2.77 -8.59 17.99
CA ARG A 79 3.11 -7.20 18.34
C ARG A 79 1.99 -6.53 19.15
N LEU A 80 0.74 -6.86 18.84
CA LEU A 80 -0.40 -6.31 19.54
C LEU A 80 -0.67 -7.11 20.82
N LYS A 81 -0.35 -6.51 21.97
CA LYS A 81 -0.73 -7.06 23.27
C LYS A 81 -2.26 -7.01 23.38
N HIS A 82 -2.92 -8.15 23.23
CA HIS A 82 -4.38 -8.29 23.33
C HIS A 82 -4.98 -7.95 24.72
N LYS A 83 -4.15 -7.64 25.73
CA LYS A 83 -4.61 -7.34 27.09
C LYS A 83 -4.08 -6.00 27.58
N VAL A 84 -4.96 -5.01 27.61
CA VAL A 84 -4.84 -3.86 28.51
C VAL A 84 -5.55 -4.25 29.81
N LYS A 85 -4.76 -4.62 30.84
CA LYS A 85 -5.30 -4.74 32.21
C LYS A 85 -5.17 -3.38 32.88
N THR A 86 -6.27 -2.65 32.96
CA THR A 86 -6.45 -1.56 33.91
C THR A 86 -7.31 -2.05 35.07
N ILE A 87 -7.13 -1.46 36.26
CA ILE A 87 -7.71 -1.91 37.54
C ILE A 87 -9.24 -2.10 37.48
N ASP A 88 -9.94 -1.33 36.63
CA ASP A 88 -11.41 -1.35 36.56
C ASP A 88 -12.00 -1.76 35.20
N VAL A 89 -11.21 -1.88 34.13
CA VAL A 89 -11.76 -2.24 32.79
C VAL A 89 -10.76 -3.05 31.97
N SER A 90 -11.23 -4.20 31.45
CA SER A 90 -10.53 -5.06 30.49
C SER A 90 -11.23 -4.96 29.14
N TRP A 91 -10.72 -4.12 28.24
CA TRP A 91 -11.14 -4.13 26.84
C TRP A 91 -10.25 -5.11 26.08
N GLU A 92 -10.84 -6.18 25.55
CA GLU A 92 -10.17 -7.09 24.63
C GLU A 92 -10.29 -6.44 23.23
N LYS A 93 -9.18 -5.95 22.65
CA LYS A 93 -9.17 -5.61 21.22
C LYS A 93 -9.58 -6.90 20.50
N GLU A 94 -10.66 -6.83 19.72
CA GLU A 94 -11.22 -7.95 18.96
C GLU A 94 -10.09 -8.75 18.29
N LYS A 95 -10.15 -10.07 18.38
CA LYS A 95 -9.11 -10.95 17.83
C LYS A 95 -9.11 -10.79 16.30
N VAL A 96 -8.25 -9.92 15.80
CA VAL A 96 -8.06 -9.71 14.36
C VAL A 96 -7.52 -11.00 13.75
N ASP A 97 -8.23 -11.52 12.76
CA ASP A 97 -7.71 -12.56 11.87
C ASP A 97 -6.71 -11.92 10.89
N TRP A 98 -5.41 -12.07 11.22
CA TRP A 98 -4.32 -11.49 10.45
C TRP A 98 -4.09 -12.18 9.10
N GLU A 99 -4.53 -13.43 8.94
CA GLU A 99 -4.48 -14.13 7.65
C GLU A 99 -5.55 -13.59 6.72
N ALA A 100 -6.79 -13.47 7.20
CA ALA A 100 -7.88 -12.84 6.45
C ALA A 100 -7.61 -11.36 6.16
N PHE A 101 -6.90 -10.65 7.04
CA PHE A 101 -6.47 -9.28 6.82
C PHE A 101 -5.39 -9.20 5.72
N ALA A 102 -4.39 -10.09 5.75
CA ALA A 102 -3.38 -10.16 4.70
C ALA A 102 -3.98 -10.53 3.33
N ALA A 103 -5.02 -11.38 3.30
CA ALA A 103 -5.76 -11.68 2.07
C ALA A 103 -6.45 -10.44 1.50
N ARG A 104 -7.15 -9.66 2.34
CA ARG A 104 -7.74 -8.37 1.91
C ARG A 104 -6.72 -7.38 1.36
N LEU A 105 -5.56 -7.28 2.02
CA LEU A 105 -4.46 -6.45 1.51
C LEU A 105 -3.90 -6.96 0.18
N ARG A 106 -3.89 -8.28 -0.03
CA ARG A 106 -3.50 -8.84 -1.32
C ARG A 106 -4.48 -8.44 -2.42
N ASP A 107 -5.78 -8.52 -2.16
CA ASP A 107 -6.80 -8.14 -3.14
C ASP A 107 -6.66 -6.65 -3.52
N GLU A 108 -6.49 -5.76 -2.52
CA GLU A 108 -6.22 -4.34 -2.75
C GLU A 108 -4.92 -4.12 -3.55
N TYR A 109 -3.87 -4.88 -3.26
CA TYR A 109 -2.61 -4.81 -4.01
C TYR A 109 -2.80 -5.20 -5.47
N GLU A 110 -3.51 -6.29 -5.75
CA GLU A 110 -3.78 -6.73 -7.11
C GLU A 110 -4.72 -5.78 -7.87
N GLU A 111 -5.64 -5.10 -7.19
CA GLU A 111 -6.48 -4.06 -7.78
C GLU A 111 -5.62 -2.86 -8.23
N LEU A 112 -4.76 -2.33 -7.35
CA LEU A 112 -3.87 -1.21 -7.66
C LEU A 112 -2.89 -1.54 -8.79
N ILE A 113 -2.33 -2.75 -8.78
CA ILE A 113 -1.47 -3.22 -9.87
C ILE A 113 -2.28 -3.44 -11.14
N GLY A 114 -3.50 -3.96 -11.02
CA GLY A 114 -4.46 -4.16 -12.11
C GLY A 114 -4.79 -2.87 -12.85
N GLU A 115 -5.01 -1.77 -12.13
CA GLU A 115 -5.22 -0.44 -12.72
C GLU A 115 -4.00 0.04 -13.52
N LEU A 116 -2.79 -0.24 -13.01
CA LEU A 116 -1.53 0.17 -13.66
C LEU A 116 -1.21 -0.65 -14.91
N ILE A 117 -1.46 -1.97 -14.89
CA ILE A 117 -1.19 -2.87 -16.04
C ILE A 117 -2.36 -2.90 -17.04
N GLY A 118 -3.56 -2.52 -16.60
CA GLY A 118 -4.81 -2.50 -17.36
C GLY A 118 -5.13 -1.16 -18.01
N TYR A 119 -4.18 -0.23 -18.07
CA TYR A 119 -4.33 1.05 -18.76
C TYR A 119 -4.22 0.87 -20.30
N ASP A 120 -5.24 0.25 -20.87
CA ASP A 120 -5.89 0.73 -22.10
C ASP A 120 -7.22 1.38 -21.66
N SER A 121 -7.14 2.42 -20.83
CA SER A 121 -8.33 3.05 -20.25
C SER A 121 -8.98 3.99 -21.28
N PRO A 122 -10.19 3.69 -21.79
CA PRO A 122 -10.90 4.54 -22.75
C PRO A 122 -11.52 5.80 -22.11
N LEU A 123 -11.30 6.02 -20.80
CA LEU A 123 -11.98 7.08 -20.04
C LEU A 123 -11.19 8.38 -19.95
N VAL A 124 -9.93 8.40 -20.40
CA VAL A 124 -9.38 9.62 -21.02
C VAL A 124 -9.66 9.50 -22.49
N GLY A 125 -10.91 9.79 -22.87
CA GLY A 125 -11.24 10.03 -24.26
C GLY A 125 -10.18 10.97 -24.80
N ARG A 126 -9.44 10.51 -25.82
CA ARG A 126 -8.71 11.39 -26.72
C ARG A 126 -9.67 12.53 -27.04
N ILE A 127 -9.43 13.70 -26.47
CA ILE A 127 -9.86 14.91 -27.15
C ILE A 127 -8.90 14.96 -28.33
N ASP A 128 -9.23 14.18 -29.36
CA ASP A 128 -8.79 14.43 -30.71
C ASP A 128 -9.38 15.79 -31.05
N ILE A 129 -8.66 16.85 -30.65
CA ILE A 129 -8.86 18.16 -31.25
C ILE A 129 -8.38 17.98 -32.68
N ASP A 130 -9.31 17.58 -33.55
CA ASP A 130 -9.09 17.56 -34.98
C ASP A 130 -8.72 19.00 -35.39
N PRO A 131 -7.50 19.25 -35.91
CA PRO A 131 -7.12 20.57 -36.38
C PRO A 131 -7.91 21.01 -37.63
N ARG A 132 -8.89 20.23 -38.11
CA ARG A 132 -9.68 20.53 -39.30
C ARG A 132 -11.05 21.15 -39.06
N ASN A 133 -11.46 21.41 -37.82
CA ASN A 133 -12.74 22.09 -37.56
C ASN A 133 -12.57 23.50 -36.96
N THR A 134 -11.67 24.28 -37.56
CA THR A 134 -11.73 25.74 -37.49
C THR A 134 -12.04 26.27 -38.89
N ILE A 135 -13.32 26.44 -39.17
CA ILE A 135 -13.85 27.35 -40.19
C ILE A 135 -14.87 28.24 -39.49
#